data_AF-A0A2E2V178-F1
#
_entry.id   AF-A0A2E2V178-F1
#
_cell.length_a   1.000
_cell.length_b   1.000
_cell.length_c   1.000
_cell.angle_alpha   90.00
_cell.angle_beta   90.00
_cell.angle_gamma   90.00
#
_symmetry.space_group_name_H-M   'P 1'
#
loop_
_entity.id
_entity.type
_entity.pdbx_description
1 polymer ?
#
loop_
_entity_poly.entity_id
_entity_poly.type
_entity_poly.pdbx_seq_one_letter_code
_entity_poly.pdbx_strand_id
1 'polypeptide(L)' 'MSTELFLSAYSTTSQVMFPILVFIIILLIRDLAKYTKISEKIRKRLDDLSERIEDTGFKRNSNENVLKFIERYLKKYFKD' A
#
# COMPACT_ATOMS: atom_id res chain seq x y z
N MET A 1 38.09 33.05 12.12
CA MET A 1 36.93 33.30 13.01
C MET A 1 35.56 33.10 12.33
N SER A 2 35.35 33.48 11.07
CA SER A 2 34.04 33.28 10.38
C SER A 2 33.78 31.84 9.91
N THR A 3 34.80 31.14 9.40
CA THR A 3 34.67 29.79 8.84
C THR A 3 34.53 28.70 9.90
N GLU A 4 35.27 28.80 11.01
CA GLU A 4 35.16 27.87 12.15
C GLU A 4 33.79 27.94 12.82
N LEU A 5 33.23 29.14 12.96
CA LEU A 5 31.89 29.33 13.50
C LEU A 5 30.82 28.70 12.59
N PHE A 6 30.97 28.88 11.26
CA PHE A 6 30.11 28.24 10.28
C PHE A 6 30.22 26.71 10.33
N LEU A 7 31.44 26.17 10.39
CA LEU A 7 31.68 24.73 10.45
C LEU A 7 31.10 24.12 11.73
N SER A 8 31.23 24.82 12.86
CA SER A 8 30.67 24.42 14.15
C SER A 8 29.14 24.42 14.14
N ALA A 9 28.52 25.48 13.62
CA ALA A 9 27.07 25.57 13.47
C ALA A 9 26.53 24.48 12.51
N TYR A 10 27.21 24.24 11.40
CA TYR A 10 26.88 23.18 10.45
C TYR A 10 27.01 21.79 11.08
N SER A 11 28.10 21.53 11.81
CA SER A 11 28.34 20.26 12.50
C SER A 11 27.26 20.00 13.57
N THR A 12 26.98 21.00 14.40
CA THR A 12 25.95 20.90 15.45
C THR A 12 24.56 20.67 14.85
N THR A 13 24.22 21.37 13.78
CA THR A 13 22.94 21.21 13.09
C THR A 13 22.83 19.83 12.43
N SER A 14 23.90 19.35 11.78
CA SER A 14 23.90 18.04 11.12
C SER A 14 23.82 16.89 12.13
N GLN A 15 24.42 17.02 13.31
CA GLN A 15 24.28 16.07 14.41
C GLN A 15 22.84 15.90 14.89
N VAL A 16 22.02 16.97 14.84
CA VAL A 16 20.60 16.91 15.19
C VAL A 16 19.74 16.46 14.00
N MET A 17 20.05 16.92 12.79
CA MET A 17 19.29 16.59 11.58
C MET A 17 19.44 15.14 11.14
N PHE A 18 20.62 14.54 11.32
CA PHE A 18 20.87 13.16 10.93
C PHE A 18 19.94 12.14 11.61
N PRO A 19 19.79 12.12 12.95
CA PRO A 19 18.85 11.21 13.61
C PRO A 19 17.39 11.48 13.23
N ILE A 20 17.01 12.74 12.98
CA ILE A 20 15.67 13.07 12.46
C ILE A 20 15.45 12.42 11.09
N LEU A 21 16.44 12.52 10.19
CA LEU A 21 16.37 11.93 8.86
C LEU A 21 16.26 10.40 8.93
N VAL A 22 17.06 9.75 9.79
CA VAL A 22 16.98 8.31 10.05
C VAL A 22 15.59 7.93 10.55
N PHE A 23 15.03 8.71 11.48
CA PHE A 23 13.69 8.46 12.01
C PHE A 23 12.61 8.56 10.93
N ILE A 24 12.68 9.57 10.06
CA ILE A 24 11.77 9.73 8.92
C ILE A 24 11.84 8.52 8.00
N ILE A 25 13.05 8.04 7.66
CA ILE A 25 13.22 6.86 6.79
C ILE A 25 12.57 5.62 7.44
N ILE A 26 12.78 5.41 8.74
CA ILE A 26 12.16 4.29 9.47
C ILE A 26 10.64 4.39 9.44
N LEU A 27 10.08 5.59 9.65
CA LEU A 27 8.63 5.82 9.57
C LEU A 27 8.09 5.51 8.17
N LEU A 28 8.78 5.95 7.11
CA LEU A 28 8.38 5.68 5.73
C LEU A 28 8.37 4.18 5.42
N ILE A 29 9.43 3.46 5.81
CA ILE A 29 9.49 2.00 5.62
C ILE A 29 8.33 1.31 6.36
N ARG A 30 8.04 1.73 7.60
CA ARG A 30 6.96 1.17 8.40
C ARG A 30 5.59 1.42 7.76
N ASP A 31 5.37 2.62 7.24
CA ASP A 31 4.10 2.99 6.63
C ASP A 31 3.88 2.23 5.32
N LEU A 32 4.90 2.15 4.45
CA LEU A 32 4.86 1.35 3.24
C LEU A 32 4.58 -0.13 3.53
N ALA A 33 5.26 -0.72 4.52
CA ALA A 33 5.04 -2.11 4.92
C ALA A 33 3.61 -2.35 5.43
N LYS A 34 3.01 -1.36 6.10
CA LYS A 34 1.61 -1.43 6.54
C LYS A 34 0.65 -1.43 5.35
N TYR A 35 0.87 -0.56 4.36
CA TYR A 35 0.06 -0.52 3.15
C TYR A 35 0.17 -1.81 2.33
N THR A 36 1.37 -2.41 2.24
CA THR A 36 1.56 -3.71 1.57
C THR A 36 0.72 -4.79 2.22
N LYS A 37 0.76 -4.91 3.56
CA LYS A 37 -0.06 -5.90 4.30
C LYS A 37 -1.56 -5.68 4.11
N ILE A 38 -2.01 -4.43 4.09
CA ILE A 38 -3.41 -4.09 3.85
C ILE A 38 -3.81 -4.47 2.42
N SER A 39 -2.98 -4.12 1.43
CA SER A 39 -3.21 -4.46 0.02
C SER A 39 -3.33 -5.96 -0.17
N GLU A 40 -2.44 -6.75 0.45
CA GLU A 40 -2.46 -8.20 0.39
C GLU A 40 -3.72 -8.79 1.05
N LYS A 41 -4.15 -8.23 2.19
CA LYS A 41 -5.40 -8.63 2.85
C LYS A 41 -6.62 -8.34 1.99
N ILE A 42 -6.67 -7.19 1.31
CA ILE A 42 -7.74 -6.84 0.37
C ILE A 42 -7.74 -7.80 -0.81
N ARG A 43 -6.57 -8.08 -1.39
CA ARG A 43 -6.43 -9.01 -2.52
C ARG A 43 -6.94 -10.41 -2.15
N LYS A 44 -6.54 -10.93 -0.98
CA LYS A 44 -7.05 -12.21 -0.48
C LYS A 44 -8.57 -12.22 -0.33
N ARG A 45 -9.17 -11.15 0.19
CA ARG A 45 -10.64 -11.04 0.29
C ARG A 45 -11.33 -10.99 -1.07
N LEU A 46 -10.73 -10.34 -2.07
CA LEU A 46 -11.25 -10.31 -3.44
C LEU A 46 -11.16 -11.69 -4.10
N ASP A 47 -10.07 -12.42 -3.86
CA ASP A 47 -9.89 -13.78 -4.35
C ASP A 47 -10.91 -14.74 -3.69
N ASP A 48 -11.04 -14.69 -2.35
CA ASP A 48 -12.06 -15.46 -1.61
C ASP A 48 -13.48 -15.17 -2.12
N LEU A 49 -13.79 -13.89 -2.39
CA LEU A 49 -15.09 -13.49 -2.93
C LEU A 49 -15.29 -14.04 -4.34
N SER A 50 -14.25 -14.00 -5.17
CA SER A 50 -14.33 -14.52 -6.52
C SER A 50 -14.52 -16.02 -6.56
N GLU A 51 -13.86 -16.77 -5.68
CA GLU A 51 -14.05 -18.22 -5.55
C GLU A 51 -15.49 -18.54 -5.13
N ARG A 52 -16.02 -17.82 -4.14
CA ARG A 52 -17.43 -17.94 -3.74
C ARG A 52 -18.41 -17.64 -4.87
N ILE A 53 -18.09 -16.69 -5.75
CA ILE A 53 -18.92 -16.39 -6.92
C ILE A 53 -18.83 -17.53 -7.94
N GLU A 54 -17.65 -18.10 -8.18
CA GLU A 54 -17.49 -19.27 -9.05
C GLU A 54 -18.28 -20.48 -8.52
N ASP A 55 -18.33 -20.68 -7.20
CA ASP A 55 -19.14 -21.72 -6.55
C ASP A 55 -20.65 -21.57 -6.83
N THR A 56 -21.13 -20.36 -7.08
CA THR A 56 -22.54 -20.13 -7.52
C THR A 56 -22.82 -20.59 -8.95
N GLY A 57 -21.81 -21.11 -9.66
CA GLY A 57 -21.87 -21.51 -11.07
C GLY A 57 -21.64 -20.36 -12.04
N PHE A 58 -21.27 -19.17 -11.54
CA PHE A 58 -20.97 -18.01 -12.38
C PHE A 58 -19.53 -18.09 -12.88
N LYS A 59 -19.37 -18.46 -14.16
CA LYS A 59 -18.03 -18.68 -14.75
C LYS A 59 -17.29 -17.38 -15.04
N ARG A 60 -15.98 -17.38 -14.79
CA ARG A 60 -15.05 -16.34 -15.27
C ARG A 60 -14.89 -16.40 -16.78
N ASN A 61 -14.71 -15.24 -17.41
CA ASN A 61 -14.32 -15.18 -18.82
C ASN A 61 -12.78 -15.29 -18.94
N SER A 62 -12.30 -15.81 -20.07
CA SER A 62 -10.87 -15.86 -20.36
C SER A 62 -10.26 -14.44 -20.35
N ASN A 63 -9.19 -14.23 -19.58
CA ASN A 63 -8.50 -12.96 -19.36
C ASN A 63 -9.30 -11.87 -18.62
N GLU A 64 -10.30 -12.26 -17.84
CA GLU A 64 -11.04 -11.30 -17.03
C GLU A 64 -10.34 -11.01 -15.69
N ASN A 65 -10.26 -9.71 -15.35
CA ASN A 65 -9.77 -9.28 -14.05
C ASN A 65 -10.80 -9.61 -12.95
N VAL A 66 -10.35 -10.02 -11.76
CA VAL A 66 -11.16 -10.37 -10.60
C VAL A 66 -12.22 -9.31 -10.28
N LEU A 67 -11.84 -8.03 -10.34
CA LEU A 67 -12.78 -6.92 -10.10
C LEU A 67 -13.88 -6.84 -11.17
N LYS A 68 -13.53 -6.99 -12.45
CA LYS A 68 -14.51 -6.99 -13.56
C LYS A 68 -15.45 -8.18 -13.47
N PHE A 69 -14.94 -9.34 -13.04
CA PHE A 69 -15.74 -10.52 -12.80
C PHE A 69 -16.79 -10.30 -11.69
N ILE A 70 -16.36 -9.75 -10.55
CA ILE A 70 -17.24 -9.40 -9.43
C ILE A 70 -18.27 -8.34 -9.87
N GLU A 71 -17.83 -7.30 -10.59
CA GLU A 71 -18.71 -6.27 -11.13
C GLU A 71 -19.79 -6.84 -12.06
N ARG A 72 -19.42 -7.78 -12.95
CA ARG A 72 -20.38 -8.47 -13.84
C ARG A 72 -21.38 -9.30 -13.04
N TYR A 73 -20.93 -9.99 -12.00
CA TYR A 73 -21.82 -10.72 -11.10
C TYR A 73 -22.81 -9.76 -10.43
N LEU A 74 -22.33 -8.69 -9.80
CA LEU A 74 -23.19 -7.72 -9.13
C LEU A 74 -24.21 -7.10 -10.10
N LYS A 75 -23.77 -6.71 -11.30
CA LYS A 75 -24.64 -6.15 -12.35
C LYS A 75 -25.69 -7.14 -12.86
N LYS A 76 -25.46 -8.45 -12.75
CA LYS A 76 -26.42 -9.47 -13.17
C LYS A 76 -27.49 -9.74 -12.10
N TYR A 77 -27.12 -9.68 -10.81
CA TYR A 77 -27.98 -10.11 -9.70
C TYR A 77 -28.58 -8.96 -8.87
N PHE A 78 -27.99 -7.77 -8.90
CA PHE A 78 -28.41 -6.60 -8.10
C PHE A 78 -28.83 -5.40 -8.95
N LYS A 79 -29.15 -5.64 -10.22
CA LYS A 79 -29.74 -4.61 -11.08
C LYS A 79 -31.23 -4.53 -10.77
N ASP A 80 -31.62 -3.48 -10.06
CA ASP A 80 -32.95 -2.87 -10.22
C ASP A 80 -33.07 -2.27 -11.64
#